data_AF-A0A822IUX4-F1
#
_entry.id   AF-A0A822IUX4-F1
#
_cell.length_a   1.000
_cell.length_b   1.000
_cell.length_c   1.000
_cell.angle_alpha   90.00
_cell.angle_beta   90.00
_cell.angle_gamma   90.00
#
_symmetry.space_group_name_H-M   'P 1'
#
loop_
_entity.id
_entity.type
_entity.pdbx_description
1 polymer ?
#
loop_
_entity_poly.entity_id
_entity_poly.type
_entity_poly.pdbx_seq_one_letter_code
_entity_poly.pdbx_strand_id
1 'polypeptide(L)'
;MDILLVAIVLMIIFLVTVAYIFSIYNRFKSLRNAGDATLSQTRVAMKKRLDMIEQLVEAVKSYAKFEQDTFEKITSLRVNVGKAGTEELKKIDGESRGILGNIIAIAENYPELKTSGTVTTLMNSIKDMEDEIARHRYTYNNIIQEYNTMLDTIPSRYIGRSAGMSKKEYLDFFDEELKRPVVNWS
;
A
#
# COMPACT_ATOMS: atom_id res chain seq x y z
N MET A 1 -33.85 -36.11 36.08
CA MET A 1 -33.46 -35.97 34.66
C MET A 1 -33.20 -34.51 34.28
N ASP A 2 -33.86 -33.55 34.93
CA ASP A 2 -33.75 -32.12 34.61
C ASP A 2 -32.35 -31.53 34.84
N ILE A 3 -31.66 -31.93 35.93
CA ILE A 3 -30.28 -31.45 36.22
C ILE A 3 -29.30 -31.88 35.12
N LEU A 4 -29.43 -33.11 34.62
CA LEU A 4 -28.54 -33.65 33.59
C LEU A 4 -28.80 -32.98 32.24
N LEU A 5 -30.07 -32.72 31.91
CA LEU A 5 -30.44 -31.92 30.73
C LEU A 5 -29.93 -30.48 30.82
N VAL A 6 -30.08 -29.83 31.97
CA VAL A 6 -29.54 -28.47 32.22
C VAL A 6 -28.02 -28.46 32.08
N ALA A 7 -27.31 -29.46 32.63
CA ALA A 7 -25.87 -29.57 32.50
C ALA A 7 -25.41 -29.75 31.04
N ILE A 8 -26.13 -30.58 30.26
CA ILE A 8 -25.85 -30.75 28.82
C ILE A 8 -26.06 -29.43 28.07
N VAL A 9 -27.16 -28.72 28.33
CA VAL A 9 -27.46 -27.44 27.69
C VAL A 9 -26.37 -26.41 28.00
N LEU A 10 -25.96 -26.28 29.27
CA LEU A 10 -24.88 -25.38 29.67
C LEU A 10 -23.54 -25.75 29.02
N MET A 11 -23.23 -27.05 28.92
CA MET A 11 -22.02 -27.53 28.23
C MET A 11 -22.03 -27.17 26.74
N ILE A 12 -23.17 -27.34 26.06
CA ILE A 12 -23.30 -26.97 24.65
C ILE A 12 -23.12 -25.45 24.48
N ILE A 13 -23.77 -24.64 25.30
CA ILE A 13 -23.63 -23.17 25.27
C ILE A 13 -22.16 -22.76 25.49
N PHE A 14 -21.49 -23.40 26.44
CA PHE A 14 -20.07 -23.17 26.70
C PHE A 14 -19.21 -23.50 25.48
N LEU A 15 -19.39 -24.68 24.88
CA LEU A 15 -18.63 -25.10 23.69
C LEU A 15 -18.85 -24.16 22.51
N VAL A 16 -20.10 -23.74 22.26
CA VAL A 16 -20.44 -22.77 21.20
C VAL A 16 -19.75 -21.43 21.45
N THR A 17 -19.77 -20.93 22.69
CA THR A 17 -19.14 -19.66 23.06
C THR A 17 -17.62 -19.71 22.86
N VAL A 18 -16.99 -20.80 23.29
CA VAL A 18 -15.55 -21.01 23.11
C VAL A 18 -15.19 -21.08 21.63
N ALA A 19 -15.91 -21.87 20.84
CA ALA A 19 -15.69 -21.97 19.39
C ALA A 19 -15.82 -20.62 18.68
N TYR A 20 -16.81 -19.80 19.09
CA TYR A 20 -17.01 -18.47 18.55
C TYR A 20 -15.85 -17.51 18.88
N ILE A 21 -15.32 -17.55 20.11
CA ILE A 21 -14.13 -16.76 20.49
C ILE A 21 -12.92 -17.13 19.63
N PHE A 22 -12.67 -18.43 19.44
CA PHE A 22 -11.57 -18.91 18.57
C PHE A 22 -11.75 -18.45 17.12
N SER A 23 -12.98 -18.46 16.60
CA SER A 23 -13.27 -17.97 15.26
C SER A 23 -12.90 -16.50 15.08
N ILE A 24 -13.29 -15.63 16.04
CA ILE A 24 -12.93 -14.20 16.01
C ILE A 24 -11.41 -14.01 16.07
N TYR A 25 -10.73 -14.72 16.96
CA TYR A 25 -9.27 -14.63 17.10
C TYR A 25 -8.55 -15.03 15.80
N ASN A 26 -8.99 -16.13 15.17
CA ASN A 26 -8.44 -16.58 13.90
C ASN A 26 -8.74 -15.61 12.76
N ARG A 27 -9.93 -14.98 12.75
CA ARG A 27 -10.26 -13.93 11.78
C ARG A 27 -9.32 -12.73 11.89
N PHE A 28 -9.02 -12.26 13.11
CA PHE A 28 -8.03 -11.20 13.31
C PHE A 28 -6.64 -11.56 12.77
N LYS A 29 -6.16 -12.79 13.04
CA LYS A 29 -4.87 -13.27 12.52
C LYS A 29 -4.87 -13.37 11.00
N SER A 30 -5.97 -13.86 10.41
CA SER A 30 -6.16 -13.93 8.97
C SER A 30 -6.08 -12.55 8.32
N LEU A 31 -6.81 -11.56 8.84
CA LEU A 31 -6.79 -10.18 8.34
C LEU A 31 -5.41 -9.54 8.49
N ARG A 32 -4.73 -9.73 9.64
CA ARG A 32 -3.37 -9.22 9.83
C ARG A 32 -2.40 -9.78 8.79
N ASN A 33 -2.41 -11.09 8.60
CA ASN A 33 -1.52 -11.76 7.65
C ASN A 33 -1.85 -11.34 6.21
N ALA A 34 -3.13 -11.19 5.86
CA ALA A 34 -3.55 -10.70 4.56
C ALA A 34 -3.06 -9.26 4.31
N GLY A 35 -3.20 -8.37 5.29
CA GLY A 35 -2.69 -7.00 5.20
C GLY A 35 -1.17 -6.96 5.03
N ASP A 36 -0.43 -7.71 5.85
CA ASP A 36 1.04 -7.76 5.77
C ASP A 36 1.52 -8.36 4.41
N ALA A 37 0.76 -9.32 3.85
CA ALA A 37 1.01 -9.87 2.52
C ALA A 37 0.74 -8.85 1.39
N THR A 38 -0.40 -8.16 1.41
CA THR A 38 -0.73 -7.12 0.42
C THR A 38 0.24 -5.94 0.49
N LEU A 39 0.68 -5.55 1.69
CA LEU A 39 1.71 -4.52 1.86
C LEU A 39 3.03 -4.96 1.22
N SER A 40 3.41 -6.23 1.38
CA SER A 40 4.61 -6.79 0.75
C SER A 40 4.50 -6.81 -0.78
N GLN A 41 3.33 -7.13 -1.34
CA GLN A 41 3.09 -7.03 -2.79
C GLN A 41 3.22 -5.58 -3.29
N THR A 42 2.70 -4.62 -2.52
CA THR A 42 2.86 -3.18 -2.82
C THR A 42 4.33 -2.78 -2.90
N ARG A 43 5.17 -3.23 -1.94
CA ARG A 43 6.62 -2.96 -1.97
C ARG A 43 7.29 -3.50 -3.23
N VAL A 44 6.89 -4.70 -3.67
CA VAL A 44 7.42 -5.31 -4.90
C VAL A 44 7.02 -4.49 -6.12
N ALA A 45 5.76 -4.06 -6.23
CA ALA A 45 5.28 -3.23 -7.32
C ALA A 45 6.02 -1.87 -7.35
N MET A 46 6.15 -1.20 -6.20
CA MET A 46 6.89 0.06 -6.09
C MET A 46 8.38 -0.10 -6.44
N LYS A 47 9.00 -1.21 -6.06
CA LYS A 47 10.39 -1.50 -6.44
C LYS A 47 10.54 -1.64 -7.95
N LYS A 48 9.66 -2.39 -8.61
CA LYS A 48 9.65 -2.52 -10.08
C LYS A 48 9.43 -1.17 -10.76
N ARG A 49 8.55 -0.31 -10.23
CA ARG A 49 8.36 1.06 -10.74
C ARG A 49 9.66 1.86 -10.69
N LEU A 50 10.37 1.80 -9.56
CA LEU A 50 11.66 2.48 -9.40
C LEU A 50 12.72 1.92 -10.36
N ASP A 51 12.75 0.60 -10.58
CA ASP A 51 13.62 -0.03 -11.58
C ASP A 51 13.32 0.49 -13.00
N MET A 52 12.04 0.64 -13.35
CA MET A 52 11.63 1.21 -14.65
C MET A 52 11.95 2.70 -14.77
N ILE A 53 11.84 3.47 -13.68
CA ILE A 53 12.25 4.89 -13.64
C ILE A 53 13.75 5.01 -13.86
N GLU A 54 14.57 4.17 -13.24
CA GLU A 54 16.02 4.14 -13.48
C GLU A 54 16.35 3.90 -14.97
N GLN A 55 15.74 2.89 -15.57
CA GLN A 55 15.88 2.58 -17.00
C GLN A 55 15.43 3.75 -17.88
N LEU A 56 14.36 4.44 -17.49
CA LEU A 56 13.86 5.61 -18.20
C LEU A 56 14.86 6.76 -18.14
N VAL A 57 15.44 7.05 -16.96
CA VAL A 57 16.49 8.07 -16.80
C VAL A 57 17.68 7.76 -17.69
N GLU A 58 18.13 6.51 -17.77
CA GLU A 58 19.21 6.10 -18.67
C GLU A 58 18.86 6.35 -20.14
N ALA A 59 17.63 6.01 -20.56
CA ALA A 59 17.17 6.19 -21.93
C ALA A 59 17.09 7.67 -22.36
N VAL A 60 16.82 8.59 -21.42
CA VAL A 60 16.73 10.03 -21.70
C VAL A 60 18.03 10.80 -21.42
N LYS A 61 19.05 10.15 -20.85
CA LYS A 61 20.32 10.78 -20.43
C LYS A 61 21.12 11.42 -21.56
N SER A 62 20.96 10.97 -22.81
CA SER A 62 21.62 11.60 -23.96
C SER A 62 21.00 12.95 -24.35
N TYR A 63 19.76 13.21 -23.94
CA TYR A 63 18.98 14.40 -24.28
C TYR A 63 18.94 15.42 -23.14
N ALA A 64 19.04 14.94 -21.88
CA ALA A 64 19.10 15.78 -20.71
C ALA A 64 20.17 15.28 -19.73
N LYS A 65 20.92 16.23 -19.15
CA LYS A 65 21.94 15.91 -18.16
C LYS A 65 21.27 15.66 -16.81
N PHE A 66 21.18 14.39 -16.42
CA PHE A 66 20.81 14.02 -15.06
C PHE A 66 22.03 14.12 -14.13
N GLU A 67 21.81 14.70 -12.96
CA GLU A 67 22.82 14.80 -11.91
C GLU A 67 23.06 13.44 -11.26
N GLN A 68 24.26 13.21 -10.76
CA GLN A 68 24.61 12.01 -10.01
C GLN A 68 23.65 11.77 -8.83
N ASP A 69 23.27 12.86 -8.16
CA ASP A 69 22.31 12.89 -7.06
C ASP A 69 20.95 12.25 -7.42
N THR A 70 20.52 12.30 -8.69
CA THR A 70 19.27 11.66 -9.13
C THR A 70 19.40 10.14 -9.11
N PHE A 71 20.52 9.60 -9.59
CA PHE A 71 20.77 8.16 -9.58
C PHE A 71 20.96 7.63 -8.16
N GLU A 72 21.66 8.38 -7.31
CA GLU A 72 21.83 8.05 -5.89
C GLU A 72 20.48 8.04 -5.17
N LYS A 73 19.63 9.02 -5.45
CA LYS A 73 18.27 9.08 -4.90
C LYS A 73 17.44 7.87 -5.33
N ILE A 74 17.37 7.54 -6.62
CA ILE A 74 16.63 6.36 -7.10
C ILE A 74 17.16 5.08 -6.44
N THR A 75 18.48 4.93 -6.36
CA THR A 75 19.12 3.79 -5.69
C THR A 75 18.70 3.68 -4.23
N SER A 76 18.70 4.81 -3.50
CA SER A 76 18.28 4.84 -2.09
C SER A 76 16.82 4.42 -1.92
N LEU A 77 15.92 4.90 -2.79
CA LEU A 77 14.49 4.54 -2.76
C LEU A 77 14.29 3.04 -2.99
N ARG A 78 15.03 2.45 -3.95
CA ARG A 78 14.98 1.01 -4.27
C ARG A 78 15.42 0.12 -3.11
N VAL A 79 16.38 0.57 -2.31
CA VAL A 79 16.84 -0.16 -1.11
C VAL A 79 15.80 -0.02 0.00
N ASN A 80 15.29 1.19 0.23
CA ASN A 80 14.41 1.50 1.35
C ASN A 80 13.01 0.90 1.18
N VAL A 81 12.49 0.80 -0.04
CA VAL A 81 11.13 0.28 -0.30
C VAL A 81 10.93 -1.16 0.20
N GLY A 82 11.98 -1.98 0.24
CA GLY A 82 11.89 -3.39 0.63
C GLY A 82 11.48 -3.63 2.09
N LYS A 83 11.72 -2.66 2.98
CA LYS A 83 11.41 -2.75 4.42
C LYS A 83 10.47 -1.66 4.93
N ALA A 84 10.11 -0.72 4.08
CA ALA A 84 9.28 0.44 4.42
C ALA A 84 7.91 0.06 4.99
N GLY A 85 7.49 0.72 6.07
CA GLY A 85 6.12 0.68 6.56
C GLY A 85 5.20 1.56 5.72
N THR A 86 3.94 1.71 6.13
CA THR A 86 2.93 2.53 5.44
C THR A 86 3.39 3.97 5.22
N GLU A 87 3.93 4.60 6.26
CA GLU A 87 4.40 5.99 6.21
C GLU A 87 5.67 6.16 5.36
N GLU A 88 6.65 5.25 5.46
CA GLU A 88 7.83 5.33 4.60
C GLU A 88 7.48 5.08 3.14
N LEU A 89 6.54 4.17 2.85
CA LEU A 89 6.06 3.94 1.48
C LEU A 89 5.40 5.20 0.91
N LYS A 90 4.65 5.95 1.71
CA LYS A 90 4.09 7.23 1.28
C LYS A 90 5.17 8.22 0.83
N LYS A 91 6.26 8.34 1.59
CA LYS A 91 7.38 9.23 1.25
C LYS A 91 8.09 8.77 -0.02
N ILE A 92 8.38 7.48 -0.13
CA ILE A 92 8.99 6.88 -1.32
C ILE A 92 8.13 7.11 -2.56
N ASP A 93 6.80 7.00 -2.42
CA ASP A 93 5.86 7.24 -3.52
C ASP A 93 5.94 8.68 -4.02
N GLY A 94 5.88 9.66 -3.12
CA GLY A 94 5.98 11.08 -3.46
C GLY A 94 7.31 11.43 -4.14
N GLU A 95 8.43 10.93 -3.61
CA GLU A 95 9.75 11.16 -4.20
C GLU A 95 9.89 10.53 -5.58
N SER A 96 9.40 9.29 -5.75
CA SER A 96 9.38 8.58 -7.04
C SER A 96 8.56 9.32 -8.09
N ARG A 97 7.40 9.88 -7.71
CA ARG A 97 6.53 10.66 -8.61
C ARG A 97 7.17 11.98 -8.99
N GLY A 98 7.84 12.66 -8.06
CA GLY A 98 8.58 13.89 -8.37
C GLY A 98 9.69 13.67 -9.41
N ILE A 99 10.44 12.57 -9.29
CA ILE A 99 11.47 12.19 -10.28
C ILE A 99 10.81 11.94 -11.65
N LEU A 100 9.73 11.17 -11.69
CA LEU A 100 9.01 10.89 -12.93
C LEU A 100 8.45 12.17 -13.58
N GLY A 101 7.90 13.09 -12.78
CA GLY A 101 7.41 14.39 -13.26
C GLY A 101 8.51 15.21 -13.96
N ASN A 102 9.72 15.23 -13.40
CA ASN A 102 10.87 15.89 -14.02
C ASN A 102 11.23 15.26 -15.38
N ILE A 103 11.19 13.92 -15.47
CA ILE A 103 11.46 13.22 -16.74
C ILE A 103 10.39 13.52 -17.79
N ILE A 104 9.12 13.55 -17.39
CA ILE A 104 8.01 13.93 -18.28
C ILE A 104 8.21 15.36 -18.79
N ALA A 105 8.55 16.31 -17.92
CA ALA A 105 8.81 17.69 -18.33
C ALA A 105 9.98 17.80 -19.33
N ILE A 106 11.01 16.96 -19.20
CA ILE A 106 12.07 16.85 -20.21
C ILE A 106 11.49 16.30 -21.52
N ALA A 107 10.77 15.18 -21.48
CA ALA A 107 10.17 14.59 -22.68
C ALA A 107 9.21 15.54 -23.42
N GLU A 108 8.56 16.47 -22.70
CA GLU A 108 7.74 17.52 -23.30
C GLU A 108 8.54 18.52 -24.14
N ASN A 109 9.79 18.82 -23.74
CA ASN A 109 10.68 19.76 -24.44
C ASN A 109 11.45 19.13 -25.61
N TYR A 110 11.49 17.79 -25.72
CA TYR A 110 12.25 17.04 -26.72
C TYR A 110 11.32 16.09 -27.50
N PRO A 111 10.70 16.53 -28.61
CA PRO A 111 9.73 15.74 -29.37
C PRO A 111 10.22 14.35 -29.81
N GLU A 112 11.52 14.21 -30.06
CA GLU A 112 12.16 12.94 -30.41
C GLU A 112 12.04 11.88 -29.31
N LEU A 113 12.00 12.28 -28.04
CA LEU A 113 11.75 11.38 -26.91
C LEU A 113 10.33 10.85 -26.91
N LYS A 114 9.34 11.67 -27.33
CA LYS A 114 7.93 11.25 -27.43
C LYS A 114 7.72 10.21 -28.51
N THR A 115 8.54 10.24 -29.56
CA THR A 115 8.49 9.27 -30.65
C THR A 115 9.39 8.05 -30.41
N SER A 116 10.21 8.06 -29.36
CA SER A 116 11.07 6.93 -29.02
C SER A 116 10.23 5.77 -28.48
N GLY A 117 10.20 4.65 -29.22
CA GLY A 117 9.47 3.46 -28.83
C GLY A 117 9.87 2.94 -27.44
N THR A 118 11.15 3.02 -27.09
CA THR A 118 11.67 2.61 -25.77
C THR A 118 11.13 3.50 -24.65
N VAL A 119 11.17 4.83 -24.80
CA VAL A 119 10.68 5.79 -23.80
C VAL A 119 9.17 5.61 -23.59
N THR A 120 8.41 5.55 -24.68
CA THR A 120 6.95 5.34 -24.63
C THR A 120 6.59 4.02 -23.97
N THR A 121 7.34 2.94 -24.25
CA THR A 121 7.12 1.63 -23.61
C THR A 121 7.36 1.67 -22.11
N LEU A 122 8.44 2.31 -21.67
CA LEU A 122 8.77 2.46 -20.25
C LEU A 122 7.72 3.32 -19.53
N MET A 123 7.31 4.44 -20.12
CA MET A 123 6.26 5.30 -19.58
C MET A 123 4.94 4.55 -19.39
N ASN A 124 4.54 3.73 -20.36
CA ASN A 124 3.35 2.88 -20.24
C ASN A 124 3.52 1.83 -19.14
N SER A 125 4.67 1.17 -19.06
CA SER A 125 4.95 0.17 -18.02
C SER A 125 4.94 0.76 -16.61
N ILE A 126 5.45 2.00 -16.45
CA ILE A 126 5.39 2.74 -15.19
C ILE A 126 3.94 3.05 -14.83
N LYS A 127 3.12 3.48 -15.80
CA LYS A 127 1.68 3.70 -15.59
C LYS A 127 0.95 2.43 -15.17
N ASP A 128 1.21 1.31 -15.83
CA ASP A 128 0.62 0.01 -15.46
C ASP A 128 0.99 -0.37 -14.02
N MET A 129 2.21 -0.04 -13.59
CA MET A 129 2.66 -0.26 -12.22
C MET A 129 1.99 0.69 -11.22
N GLU A 130 1.73 1.95 -11.57
CA GLU A 130 0.92 2.87 -10.75
C GLU A 130 -0.49 2.30 -10.52
N ASP A 131 -1.11 1.77 -11.57
CA ASP A 131 -2.44 1.16 -11.47
C ASP A 131 -2.41 -0.11 -10.60
N GLU A 132 -1.35 -0.92 -10.68
CA GLU A 132 -1.13 -2.08 -9.79
C GLU A 132 -0.96 -1.67 -8.33
N ILE A 133 -0.14 -0.66 -8.06
CA ILE A 133 0.06 -0.09 -6.72
C ILE A 133 -1.26 0.44 -6.17
N ALA A 134 -2.06 1.14 -6.98
CA ALA A 134 -3.36 1.67 -6.57
C ALA A 134 -4.35 0.54 -6.19
N ARG A 135 -4.37 -0.56 -6.96
CA ARG A 135 -5.20 -1.74 -6.62
C ARG A 135 -4.74 -2.42 -5.32
N HIS A 136 -3.43 -2.57 -5.12
CA HIS A 136 -2.91 -3.13 -3.87
C HIS A 136 -3.23 -2.24 -2.67
N ARG A 137 -3.12 -0.92 -2.82
CA ARG A 137 -3.49 0.05 -1.80
C ARG A 137 -4.96 -0.06 -1.42
N TYR A 138 -5.86 -0.08 -2.40
CA TYR A 138 -7.29 -0.27 -2.17
C TYR A 138 -7.57 -1.57 -1.40
N THR A 139 -6.95 -2.67 -1.83
CA THR A 139 -7.10 -3.98 -1.20
C THR A 139 -6.58 -3.98 0.25
N TYR A 140 -5.40 -3.41 0.49
CA TYR A 140 -4.82 -3.27 1.82
C TYR A 140 -5.74 -2.46 2.73
N ASN A 141 -6.21 -1.30 2.26
CA ASN A 141 -7.07 -0.42 3.04
C ASN A 141 -8.39 -1.10 3.42
N ASN A 142 -9.00 -1.88 2.53
CA ASN A 142 -10.20 -2.66 2.86
C ASN A 142 -9.94 -3.71 3.95
N ILE A 143 -8.81 -4.41 3.88
CA ILE A 143 -8.42 -5.40 4.91
C ILE A 143 -8.19 -4.71 6.26
N ILE A 144 -7.48 -3.58 6.26
CA ILE A 144 -7.22 -2.80 7.47
C ILE A 144 -8.51 -2.19 8.02
N GLN A 145 -9.43 -1.76 7.16
CA GLN A 145 -10.75 -1.28 7.58
C GLN A 145 -11.52 -2.37 8.29
N GLU A 146 -11.58 -3.60 7.74
CA GLU A 146 -12.26 -4.71 8.40
C GLU A 146 -11.59 -5.04 9.74
N TYR A 147 -10.27 -5.13 9.76
CA TYR A 147 -9.49 -5.40 10.97
C TYR A 147 -9.75 -4.35 12.07
N ASN A 148 -9.71 -3.07 11.72
CA ASN A 148 -9.98 -1.96 12.63
C ASN A 148 -11.45 -1.94 13.08
N THR A 149 -12.40 -2.26 12.20
CA THR A 149 -13.83 -2.37 12.53
C THR A 149 -14.07 -3.49 13.56
N MET A 150 -13.39 -4.64 13.42
CA MET A 150 -13.46 -5.71 14.41
C MET A 150 -12.91 -5.28 15.78
N LEU A 151 -11.91 -4.39 15.82
CA LEU A 151 -11.39 -3.82 17.07
C LEU A 151 -12.36 -2.83 17.73
N ASP A 152 -13.31 -2.27 16.98
CA ASP A 152 -14.30 -1.32 17.49
C ASP A 152 -15.64 -1.98 17.87
N THR A 153 -15.97 -3.11 17.26
CA THR A 153 -17.27 -3.78 17.41
C THR A 153 -17.28 -4.85 18.51
N ILE A 154 -18.43 -5.06 19.16
CA ILE A 154 -18.63 -6.11 20.18
C ILE A 154 -19.16 -7.36 19.48
N PRO A 155 -18.70 -8.58 19.86
CA PRO A 155 -17.79 -8.86 20.98
C PRO A 155 -16.29 -8.85 20.64
N SER A 156 -15.93 -8.68 19.37
CA SER A 156 -14.55 -8.78 18.88
C SER A 156 -13.57 -7.81 19.53
N ARG A 157 -13.98 -6.60 19.94
CA ARG A 157 -13.12 -5.63 20.63
C ARG A 157 -12.49 -6.20 21.90
N TYR A 158 -13.25 -7.00 22.67
CA TYR A 158 -12.77 -7.52 23.95
C TYR A 158 -11.70 -8.59 23.73
N ILE A 159 -11.94 -9.47 22.76
CA ILE A 159 -11.00 -10.51 22.33
C ILE A 159 -9.73 -9.87 21.76
N GLY A 160 -9.89 -8.84 20.92
CA GLY A 160 -8.77 -8.08 20.35
C GLY A 160 -7.92 -7.42 21.43
N ARG A 161 -8.55 -6.71 22.39
CA ARG A 161 -7.83 -6.07 23.51
C ARG A 161 -7.13 -7.08 24.41
N SER A 162 -7.75 -8.21 24.75
CA SER A 162 -7.10 -9.25 25.56
C SER A 162 -5.93 -9.91 24.85
N ALA A 163 -5.95 -9.94 23.50
CA ALA A 163 -4.86 -10.47 22.68
C ALA A 163 -3.79 -9.42 22.32
N GLY A 164 -3.84 -8.21 22.89
CA GLY A 164 -2.87 -7.15 22.62
C GLY A 164 -2.92 -6.59 21.19
N MET A 165 -4.07 -6.69 20.52
CA MET A 165 -4.25 -6.19 19.17
C MET A 165 -4.56 -4.68 19.17
N SER A 166 -3.97 -3.94 18.25
CA SER A 166 -4.11 -2.50 18.09
C SER A 166 -4.49 -2.17 16.65
N LYS A 167 -5.13 -1.01 16.44
CA LYS A 167 -5.46 -0.53 15.09
C LYS A 167 -4.20 -0.44 14.22
N LYS A 168 -4.38 -0.72 12.94
CA LYS A 168 -3.34 -0.55 11.91
C LYS A 168 -3.63 0.70 11.10
N GLU A 169 -2.56 1.33 10.62
CA GLU A 169 -2.63 2.48 9.73
C GLU A 169 -3.06 2.06 8.34
N TYR A 170 -3.77 2.95 7.65
CA TYR A 170 -4.07 2.80 6.23
C TYR A 170 -2.83 3.15 5.40
N LEU A 171 -2.76 2.59 4.20
CA LEU A 171 -1.81 3.00 3.19
C LEU A 171 -2.43 4.16 2.41
N ASP A 172 -2.23 5.37 2.90
CA ASP A 172 -2.80 6.57 2.29
C ASP A 172 -1.71 7.43 1.65
N PHE A 173 -1.64 7.39 0.32
CA PHE A 173 -0.84 8.34 -0.46
C PHE A 173 -1.66 9.62 -0.73
N PHE A 174 -2.14 10.30 0.32
CA PHE A 174 -2.83 11.59 0.16
C PHE A 174 -1.84 12.76 0.22
N ASP A 175 -1.83 13.60 -0.84
CA ASP A 175 -2.14 15.05 -0.75
C ASP A 175 -2.14 15.89 -2.07
N GLU A 176 -2.22 15.31 -3.28
CA GLU A 176 -2.29 16.11 -4.53
C GLU A 176 -3.66 16.09 -5.23
N GLU A 177 -4.36 14.95 -5.27
CA GLU A 177 -5.70 14.88 -5.91
C GLU A 177 -6.81 15.61 -5.14
N LEU A 178 -6.64 15.84 -3.82
CA LEU A 178 -7.60 16.61 -3.00
C LEU A 178 -7.22 18.08 -2.78
N LYS A 179 -6.01 18.49 -3.19
CA LYS A 179 -5.68 19.91 -3.32
C LYS A 179 -6.39 20.43 -4.57
N ARG A 180 -7.68 20.72 -4.44
CA ARG A 180 -8.37 21.55 -5.42
C ARG A 180 -7.53 22.83 -5.59
N PRO A 181 -7.22 23.27 -6.81
CA PRO A 181 -6.56 24.56 -6.99
C PRO A 181 -7.40 25.61 -6.28
N VAL A 182 -6.76 26.35 -5.36
CA VAL A 182 -7.41 27.46 -4.68
C VAL A 182 -7.59 28.53 -5.75
N VAL A 183 -8.77 28.59 -6.35
CA VAL A 183 -9.08 29.62 -7.33
C VAL A 183 -9.15 30.94 -6.56
N ASN A 184 -8.06 31.69 -6.59
CA ASN A 184 -8.03 33.03 -6.02
C ASN A 184 -8.71 33.97 -7.01
N TRP A 185 -9.95 34.35 -6.71
CA TRP A 185 -10.68 35.39 -7.45
C TRP A 185 -10.26 36.75 -6.89
N SER A 186 -9.03 37.16 -7.21
CA SER A 186 -8.55 38.53 -6.99
C SER A 186 -8.61 39.31 -8.30
#